data_AF-A0A9E3TDS3-F1
#
_entry.id   AF-A0A9E3TDS3-F1
#
_cell.length_a   1.000
_cell.length_b   1.000
_cell.length_c   1.000
_cell.angle_alpha   90.00
_cell.angle_beta   90.00
_cell.angle_gamma   90.00
#
_symmetry.space_group_name_H-M   'P 1'
#
loop_
_entity.id
_entity.type
_entity.pdbx_description
1 polymer ?
#
loop_
_entity_poly.entity_id
_entity_poly.type
_entity_poly.pdbx_seq_one_letter_code
_entity_poly.pdbx_strand_id
1 'polypeptide(L)'
;MVATISAGFGLVVSSLLMGLLESHFRRLRPWDRPRWVLTPAFALVWTPARRVVLVIGLGAILRGSRPAAAATAGALFAMLVYLRWVRSEGHARRHLEKVVEKVRRGRTGGGVAETMRTVLFARHPEWGADLIQRIIDDHPDPRSFARTVVRLERQAFPGR
;
A
#
# COMPACT_ATOMS: atom_id res chain seq x y z
N MET A 1 34.61 3.04 -13.98
CA MET A 1 33.47 3.95 -13.74
C MET A 1 32.13 3.26 -13.97
N VAL A 2 31.92 2.57 -15.10
CA VAL A 2 30.68 1.81 -15.40
C VAL A 2 30.37 0.73 -14.34
N ALA A 3 31.35 -0.10 -13.95
CA ALA A 3 31.15 -1.15 -12.95
C ALA A 3 30.65 -0.62 -11.59
N THR A 4 31.12 0.57 -11.16
CA THR A 4 30.69 1.21 -9.90
C THR A 4 29.25 1.69 -9.97
N ILE A 5 28.83 2.21 -11.12
CA ILE A 5 27.45 2.64 -11.36
C ILE A 5 26.50 1.43 -11.39
N SER A 6 26.87 0.37 -12.12
CA SER A 6 26.09 -0.89 -12.18
C SER A 6 25.94 -1.54 -10.81
N ALA A 7 27.02 -1.61 -10.03
CA ALA A 7 26.97 -2.09 -8.65
C ALA A 7 26.06 -1.21 -7.77
N GLY A 8 26.13 0.11 -7.93
CA GLY A 8 25.26 1.05 -7.23
C GLY A 8 23.77 0.84 -7.53
N PHE A 9 23.41 0.68 -8.80
CA PHE A 9 22.03 0.31 -9.19
C PHE A 9 21.62 -1.04 -8.61
N GLY A 10 22.50 -2.04 -8.65
CA GLY A 10 22.25 -3.36 -8.05
C GLY A 10 21.91 -3.27 -6.56
N LEU A 11 22.63 -2.42 -5.81
CA LEU A 11 22.35 -2.17 -4.39
C LEU A 11 21.00 -1.47 -4.18
N VAL A 12 20.69 -0.45 -4.99
CA VAL A 12 19.38 0.24 -4.92
C VAL A 12 18.23 -0.75 -5.17
N VAL A 13 18.32 -1.56 -6.23
CA VAL A 13 17.32 -2.58 -6.56
C VAL A 13 17.19 -3.62 -5.44
N SER A 14 18.32 -4.10 -4.90
CA SER A 14 18.33 -5.05 -3.78
C SER A 14 17.61 -4.48 -2.55
N SER A 15 17.86 -3.22 -2.21
CA SER A 15 17.15 -2.52 -1.13
C SER A 15 15.63 -2.46 -1.39
N LEU A 16 15.21 -2.17 -2.62
CA LEU A 16 13.79 -2.16 -2.97
C LEU A 16 13.15 -3.55 -2.82
N LEU A 17 13.83 -4.61 -3.27
CA LEU A 17 13.38 -5.99 -3.10
C LEU A 17 13.28 -6.38 -1.62
N MET A 18 14.27 -6.02 -0.80
CA MET A 18 14.22 -6.22 0.65
C MET A 18 13.00 -5.54 1.28
N GLY A 19 12.62 -4.35 0.80
CA GLY A 19 11.43 -3.65 1.26
C GLY A 19 10.13 -4.28 0.80
N LEU A 20 10.10 -4.80 -0.42
CA LEU A 20 8.94 -5.53 -0.94
C LEU A 20 8.72 -6.83 -0.15
N LEU A 21 9.79 -7.58 0.11
CA LEU A 21 9.78 -8.78 0.95
C LEU A 21 9.29 -8.49 2.37
N GLU A 22 9.83 -7.45 3.00
CA GLU A 22 9.37 -7.01 4.32
C GLU A 22 7.88 -6.68 4.33
N SER A 23 7.39 -5.97 3.31
CA SER A 23 5.97 -5.62 3.18
C SER A 23 5.09 -6.85 2.96
N HIS A 24 5.57 -7.82 2.17
CA HIS A 24 4.89 -9.07 1.90
C HIS A 24 4.76 -9.91 3.18
N PHE A 25 5.85 -10.15 3.90
CA PHE A 25 5.79 -10.93 5.14
C PHE A 25 4.94 -10.28 6.23
N ARG A 26 4.92 -8.94 6.31
CA ARG A 26 4.03 -8.22 7.25
C ARG A 26 2.55 -8.39 6.91
N ARG A 27 2.20 -8.66 5.65
CA ARG A 27 0.82 -8.91 5.20
C ARG A 27 0.36 -10.35 5.40
N LEU A 28 1.29 -11.31 5.53
CA LEU A 28 0.96 -12.71 5.85
C LEU A 28 0.39 -12.84 7.25
N ARG A 29 -0.44 -13.87 7.47
CA ARG A 29 -0.92 -14.24 8.81
C ARG A 29 0.28 -14.69 9.66
N PRO A 30 0.26 -14.51 11.00
CA PRO A 30 1.41 -14.80 11.85
C PRO A 30 1.97 -16.23 11.70
N TRP A 31 1.12 -17.21 11.46
CA TRP A 31 1.47 -18.63 11.28
C TRP A 31 2.03 -18.98 9.91
N ASP A 32 1.80 -18.15 8.88
CA ASP A 32 2.35 -18.33 7.54
C ASP A 32 3.73 -17.66 7.39
N ARG A 33 4.18 -16.93 8.42
CA ARG A 33 5.45 -16.19 8.38
C ARG A 33 6.63 -17.12 8.66
N PRO A 34 7.76 -16.94 7.94
CA PRO A 34 8.99 -17.62 8.28
C PRO A 34 9.42 -17.30 9.73
N ARG A 35 9.92 -18.30 10.46
CA ARG A 35 10.28 -18.17 11.89
C ARG A 35 11.22 -16.99 12.19
N TRP A 36 12.15 -16.69 11.29
CA TRP A 36 13.09 -15.58 11.45
C TRP A 36 12.40 -14.22 11.37
N VAL A 37 11.33 -14.05 10.58
CA VAL A 37 10.56 -12.80 10.48
C VAL A 37 9.80 -12.48 11.77
N LEU A 38 9.46 -13.52 12.55
CA LEU A 38 8.77 -13.37 13.83
C LEU A 38 9.69 -12.85 14.93
N THR A 39 11.02 -12.87 14.74
CA THR A 39 11.96 -12.37 15.74
C THR A 39 11.99 -10.84 15.75
N PRO A 40 12.07 -10.19 16.93
CA PRO A 40 12.24 -8.74 17.00
C PRO A 40 13.55 -8.28 16.34
N ALA A 41 14.57 -9.13 16.34
CA ALA A 41 15.84 -8.90 15.66
C ALA A 41 15.66 -8.68 14.14
N PHE A 42 14.71 -9.35 13.50
CA PHE A 42 14.43 -9.12 12.09
C PHE A 42 14.02 -7.66 11.83
N ALA A 43 13.06 -7.13 12.57
CA ALA A 43 12.68 -5.72 12.43
C ALA A 43 13.84 -4.77 12.80
N LEU A 44 14.60 -5.12 13.84
CA LEU A 44 15.71 -4.29 14.34
C LEU A 44 16.91 -4.24 13.38
N VAL A 45 17.16 -5.29 12.62
CA VAL A 45 18.34 -5.40 11.73
C VAL A 45 17.96 -5.18 10.27
N TRP A 46 16.85 -5.74 9.81
CA TRP A 46 16.47 -5.72 8.39
C TRP A 46 16.16 -4.30 7.89
N THR A 47 15.37 -3.53 8.66
CA THR A 47 15.01 -2.17 8.29
C THR A 47 16.23 -1.24 8.19
N PRO A 48 17.16 -1.18 9.17
CA PRO A 48 18.36 -0.36 9.03
C PRO A 48 19.32 -0.92 7.99
N ALA A 49 19.52 -2.24 7.88
CA ALA A 49 20.38 -2.83 6.86
C ALA A 49 19.93 -2.42 5.45
N ARG A 50 18.62 -2.49 5.16
CA ARG A 50 18.05 -1.99 3.90
C ARG A 50 18.39 -0.52 3.65
N ARG A 51 18.24 0.35 4.66
CA ARG A 51 18.56 1.78 4.54
C ARG A 51 20.04 2.00 4.26
N VAL A 52 20.92 1.27 4.93
CA VAL A 52 22.37 1.32 4.70
C VAL A 52 22.70 0.90 3.26
N VAL A 53 22.14 -0.21 2.78
CA VAL A 53 22.31 -0.69 1.40
C VAL A 53 21.84 0.37 0.38
N LEU A 54 20.71 1.03 0.64
CA LEU A 54 20.20 2.10 -0.22
C LEU A 54 21.16 3.30 -0.28
N VAL A 55 21.68 3.73 0.87
CA VAL A 55 22.60 4.88 0.98
C VAL A 55 23.93 4.56 0.30
N ILE A 56 24.48 3.36 0.51
CA ILE A 56 25.71 2.91 -0.15
C ILE A 56 25.49 2.83 -1.66
N GLY A 57 24.36 2.29 -2.13
CA GLY A 57 24.01 2.22 -3.54
C GLY A 57 23.94 3.60 -4.19
N LEU A 58 23.22 4.54 -3.57
CA LEU A 58 23.16 5.94 -4.03
C LEU A 58 24.53 6.62 -4.01
N GLY A 59 25.34 6.38 -2.98
CA GLY A 59 26.71 6.90 -2.89
C GLY A 59 27.62 6.38 -4.00
N ALA A 60 27.50 5.09 -4.35
CA ALA A 60 28.24 4.49 -5.46
C ALA A 60 27.83 5.08 -6.81
N ILE A 61 26.53 5.29 -7.05
CA ILE A 61 26.03 5.98 -8.26
C ILE A 61 26.53 7.43 -8.26
N LEU A 62 26.46 8.15 -7.14
CA LEU A 62 26.89 9.54 -7.03
C LEU A 62 28.36 9.74 -7.36
N ARG A 63 29.21 8.81 -6.90
CA ARG A 63 30.65 8.82 -7.18
C ARG A 63 30.96 8.54 -8.66
N GLY A 64 30.12 7.74 -9.33
CA GLY A 64 30.27 7.43 -10.75
C GLY A 64 29.64 8.48 -11.69
N SER A 65 28.48 9.02 -11.33
CA SER A 65 27.74 10.01 -12.12
C SER A 65 26.71 10.76 -11.25
N ARG A 66 26.95 12.05 -11.02
CA ARG A 66 26.01 12.96 -10.35
C ARG A 66 24.63 13.03 -11.01
N PRO A 67 24.50 13.19 -12.34
CA PRO A 67 23.18 13.23 -12.97
C PRO A 67 22.42 11.91 -12.82
N ALA A 68 23.10 10.76 -12.90
CA ALA A 68 22.45 9.46 -12.68
C ALA A 68 21.96 9.30 -11.23
N ALA A 69 22.73 9.77 -10.25
CA ALA A 69 22.31 9.74 -8.85
C ALA A 69 21.10 10.65 -8.59
N ALA A 70 21.09 11.86 -9.16
CA ALA A 70 19.95 12.78 -9.06
C ALA A 70 18.68 12.18 -9.68
N ALA A 71 18.79 11.58 -10.87
CA ALA A 71 17.66 10.90 -11.51
C ALA A 71 17.13 9.73 -10.66
N THR A 72 18.03 8.91 -10.10
CA THR A 72 17.67 7.77 -9.25
C THR A 72 17.00 8.23 -7.95
N ALA A 73 17.56 9.22 -7.27
CA ALA A 73 16.98 9.81 -6.07
C ALA A 73 15.61 10.45 -6.35
N GLY A 74 15.47 11.16 -7.48
CA GLY A 74 14.21 11.73 -7.94
C GLY A 74 13.14 10.67 -8.19
N ALA A 75 13.49 9.56 -8.86
CA ALA A 75 12.59 8.45 -9.07
C ALA A 75 12.15 7.79 -7.75
N LEU A 76 13.08 7.56 -6.82
CA LEU A 76 12.77 7.04 -5.48
C LEU A 76 11.84 7.99 -4.71
N PHE A 77 12.10 9.30 -4.78
CA PHE A 77 11.26 10.30 -4.14
C PHE A 77 9.85 10.33 -4.74
N ALA A 78 9.74 10.35 -6.07
CA ALA A 78 8.45 10.29 -6.77
C ALA A 78 7.68 9.02 -6.40
N MET A 79 8.37 7.87 -6.32
CA MET A 79 7.76 6.61 -5.88
C MET A 79 7.26 6.68 -4.43
N LEU A 80 8.02 7.28 -3.51
CA LEU A 80 7.60 7.46 -2.12
C LEU A 80 6.39 8.39 -2.02
N VAL A 81 6.38 9.50 -2.75
CA VAL A 81 5.24 10.42 -2.82
C VAL A 81 4.02 9.70 -3.39
N TYR A 82 4.18 8.95 -4.47
CA TYR A 82 3.11 8.15 -5.07
C TYR A 82 2.56 7.12 -4.09
N LEU A 83 3.42 6.35 -3.42
CA LEU A 83 3.00 5.36 -2.41
C LEU A 83 2.27 6.02 -1.23
N ARG A 84 2.75 7.18 -0.77
CA ARG A 84 2.10 7.94 0.29
C ARG A 84 0.74 8.48 -0.16
N TRP A 85 0.63 8.88 -1.42
CA TRP A 85 -0.63 9.33 -2.01
C TRP A 85 -1.63 8.18 -2.20
N VAL A 86 -1.21 7.03 -2.71
CA VAL A 86 -2.07 5.83 -2.85
C VAL A 86 -2.57 5.34 -1.49
N ARG A 87 -1.75 5.43 -0.45
CA ARG A 87 -2.13 5.11 0.94
C ARG A 87 -2.90 6.23 1.66
N SER A 88 -3.18 7.35 0.99
CA SER A 88 -3.94 8.45 1.59
C SER A 88 -5.43 8.12 1.65
N GLU A 89 -6.11 8.64 2.67
CA GLU A 89 -7.56 8.50 2.82
C GLU A 89 -8.31 9.09 1.62
N GLY A 90 -7.79 10.18 1.05
CA GLY A 90 -8.38 10.82 -0.12
C GLY A 90 -8.36 9.93 -1.35
N HIS A 91 -7.28 9.18 -1.59
CA HIS A 91 -7.20 8.24 -2.70
C HIS A 91 -8.13 7.03 -2.48
N ALA A 92 -8.08 6.43 -1.28
CA ALA A 92 -8.94 5.30 -0.93
C ALA A 92 -10.43 5.67 -1.06
N ARG A 93 -10.82 6.87 -0.59
CA ARG A 93 -12.19 7.40 -0.73
C ARG A 93 -12.59 7.59 -2.18
N ARG A 94 -11.78 8.30 -2.98
CA ARG A 94 -12.06 8.54 -4.41
C ARG A 94 -12.15 7.23 -5.19
N HIS A 95 -11.33 6.23 -4.84
CA HIS A 95 -11.39 4.92 -5.46
C HIS A 95 -12.71 4.22 -5.12
N LEU A 96 -13.12 4.22 -3.86
CA LEU A 96 -14.38 3.61 -3.43
C LEU A 96 -15.61 4.31 -4.05
N GLU A 97 -15.61 5.65 -4.12
CA GLU A 97 -16.63 6.44 -4.83
C GLU A 97 -16.73 6.04 -6.31
N LYS A 98 -15.58 5.89 -7.01
CA LYS A 98 -15.55 5.44 -8.41
C LYS A 98 -16.04 4.01 -8.59
N VAL A 99 -15.74 3.11 -7.66
CA VAL A 99 -16.21 1.72 -7.71
C VAL A 99 -17.72 1.67 -7.56
N VAL A 100 -18.28 2.42 -6.59
CA VAL A 100 -19.75 2.53 -6.42
C VAL A 100 -20.40 3.09 -7.68
N GLU A 101 -19.85 4.16 -8.26
CA GLU A 101 -20.36 4.74 -9.50
C GLU A 101 -20.30 3.78 -10.69
N LYS A 102 -19.21 3.01 -10.82
CA LYS A 102 -19.04 2.02 -11.89
C LYS A 102 -20.05 0.88 -11.77
N VAL A 103 -20.28 0.36 -10.56
CA VAL A 103 -21.28 -0.70 -10.31
C VAL A 103 -22.69 -0.17 -10.55
N ARG A 104 -22.97 1.09 -10.16
CA ARG A 104 -24.25 1.76 -10.44
C ARG A 104 -24.54 1.83 -11.95
N ARG A 105 -23.56 2.24 -12.76
CA ARG A 105 -23.72 2.32 -14.23
C ARG A 105 -23.91 0.96 -14.89
N GLY A 106 -23.36 -0.10 -14.31
CA GLY A 106 -23.47 -1.47 -14.83
C GLY A 106 -24.78 -2.20 -14.43
N ARG A 107 -25.51 -1.71 -13.43
CA ARG A 107 -26.81 -2.28 -13.01
C ARG A 107 -27.98 -1.40 -13.45
N THR A 108 -28.76 -1.88 -14.41
CA THR A 108 -30.08 -1.34 -14.74
C THR A 108 -31.11 -1.87 -13.72
N GLY A 109 -31.29 -1.19 -12.59
CA GLY A 109 -32.45 -1.40 -11.70
C GLY A 109 -32.17 -1.62 -10.20
N GLY A 110 -30.94 -1.44 -9.71
CA GLY A 110 -30.63 -1.54 -8.27
C GLY A 110 -30.57 -0.19 -7.57
N GLY A 111 -31.11 -0.11 -6.34
CA GLY A 111 -30.94 1.07 -5.48
C GLY A 111 -29.47 1.33 -5.10
N VAL A 112 -29.15 2.57 -4.72
CA VAL A 112 -27.78 2.97 -4.31
C VAL A 112 -27.28 2.12 -3.13
N ALA A 113 -28.16 1.83 -2.16
CA ALA A 113 -27.87 0.96 -1.01
C ALA A 113 -27.44 -0.46 -1.43
N GLU A 114 -28.13 -1.05 -2.41
CA GLU A 114 -27.82 -2.40 -2.91
C GLU A 114 -26.47 -2.45 -3.65
N THR A 115 -26.14 -1.35 -4.33
CA THR A 115 -24.84 -1.15 -4.97
C THR A 115 -23.73 -1.09 -3.90
N MET A 116 -23.92 -0.30 -2.84
CA MET A 116 -22.98 -0.21 -1.71
C MET A 116 -22.79 -1.55 -1.00
N ARG A 117 -23.89 -2.29 -0.77
CA ARG A 117 -23.89 -3.62 -0.17
C ARG A 117 -23.05 -4.59 -0.99
N THR A 118 -23.29 -4.64 -2.30
CA THR A 118 -22.51 -5.47 -3.22
C THR A 118 -21.02 -5.14 -3.17
N VAL A 119 -20.67 -3.84 -3.16
CA VAL A 119 -19.27 -3.39 -3.11
C VAL A 119 -18.60 -3.80 -1.80
N LEU A 120 -19.29 -3.70 -0.66
CA LEU A 120 -18.75 -4.11 0.64
C LEU A 120 -18.58 -5.63 0.76
N PHE A 121 -19.58 -6.41 0.34
CA PHE A 121 -19.48 -7.87 0.36
C PHE A 121 -18.33 -8.39 -0.50
N ALA A 122 -18.10 -7.79 -1.67
CA ALA A 122 -16.99 -8.16 -2.54
C ALA A 122 -15.62 -7.76 -1.95
N ARG A 123 -15.56 -6.65 -1.22
CA ARG A 123 -14.31 -6.09 -0.68
C ARG A 123 -13.92 -6.68 0.68
N HIS A 124 -14.90 -6.98 1.53
CA HIS A 124 -14.76 -7.53 2.87
C HIS A 124 -15.75 -8.66 3.09
N PRO A 125 -15.54 -9.84 2.49
CA PRO A 125 -16.41 -11.00 2.68
C PRO A 125 -16.47 -11.46 4.15
N GLU A 126 -15.46 -11.10 4.96
CA GLU A 126 -15.43 -11.35 6.40
C GLU A 126 -16.37 -10.45 7.22
N TRP A 127 -16.87 -9.34 6.66
CA TRP A 127 -17.80 -8.46 7.37
C TRP A 127 -19.20 -9.04 7.29
N GLY A 128 -19.80 -9.36 8.43
CA GLY A 128 -21.14 -9.94 8.50
C GLY A 128 -22.21 -9.04 7.85
N ALA A 129 -23.25 -9.66 7.32
CA ALA A 129 -24.35 -8.96 6.61
C ALA A 129 -24.96 -7.83 7.45
N ASP A 130 -25.13 -8.05 8.75
CA ASP A 130 -25.72 -7.06 9.68
C ASP A 130 -24.83 -5.83 9.86
N LEU A 131 -23.51 -6.00 9.85
CA LEU A 131 -22.57 -4.88 9.95
C LEU A 131 -22.59 -4.06 8.65
N ILE A 132 -22.57 -4.74 7.51
CA ILE A 132 -22.66 -4.08 6.19
C ILE A 132 -23.97 -3.29 6.09
N GLN A 133 -25.09 -3.89 6.51
CA GLN A 133 -26.39 -3.25 6.48
C GLN A 133 -26.42 -2.02 7.38
N ARG A 134 -25.96 -2.12 8.64
CA ARG A 134 -25.87 -0.96 9.56
C ARG A 134 -25.04 0.18 8.98
N ILE A 135 -23.88 -0.11 8.37
CA ILE A 135 -23.02 0.91 7.77
C ILE A 135 -23.76 1.66 6.65
N ILE A 136 -24.59 0.98 5.86
CA ILE A 136 -25.37 1.58 4.78
C ILE A 136 -26.53 2.39 5.33
N ASP A 137 -27.24 1.87 6.34
CA ASP A 137 -28.37 2.56 6.97
C ASP A 137 -27.92 3.85 7.68
N ASP A 138 -26.77 3.81 8.38
CA ASP A 138 -26.18 4.97 9.06
C ASP A 138 -25.59 5.99 8.07
N HIS A 139 -25.18 5.53 6.88
CA HIS A 139 -24.51 6.34 5.86
C HIS A 139 -25.03 6.08 4.44
N PRO A 140 -26.27 6.51 4.12
CA PRO A 140 -26.92 6.22 2.85
C PRO A 140 -26.30 6.98 1.67
N ASP A 141 -25.52 8.04 1.92
CA ASP A 141 -24.83 8.80 0.87
C ASP A 141 -23.46 8.17 0.52
N PRO A 142 -23.13 7.95 -0.77
CA PRO A 142 -21.87 7.33 -1.21
C PRO A 142 -20.59 7.98 -0.67
N ARG A 143 -20.58 9.30 -0.44
CA ARG A 143 -19.40 9.99 0.10
C ARG A 143 -19.28 9.82 1.61
N SER A 144 -20.40 9.82 2.33
CA SER A 144 -20.42 9.51 3.77
C SER A 144 -20.01 8.06 4.02
N PHE A 145 -20.59 7.13 3.26
CA PHE A 145 -20.26 5.71 3.22
C PHE A 145 -18.77 5.48 2.97
N ALA A 146 -18.22 6.05 1.90
CA ALA A 146 -16.83 5.84 1.54
C ALA A 146 -15.86 6.37 2.62
N ARG A 147 -16.21 7.47 3.30
CA ARG A 147 -15.42 7.99 4.42
C ARG A 147 -15.43 7.05 5.62
N THR A 148 -16.60 6.52 6.00
CA THR A 148 -16.71 5.63 7.15
C THR A 148 -16.03 4.29 6.89
N VAL A 149 -16.23 3.70 5.71
CA VAL A 149 -15.57 2.44 5.34
C VAL A 149 -14.04 2.59 5.36
N VAL A 150 -13.48 3.64 4.76
CA VAL A 150 -12.01 3.88 4.79
C VAL A 150 -11.48 4.08 6.22
N ARG A 151 -12.27 4.72 7.10
CA ARG A 151 -11.91 4.89 8.51
C ARG A 151 -11.90 3.56 9.25
N LEU A 152 -12.94 2.75 9.05
CA LEU A 152 -13.05 1.41 9.63
C LEU A 152 -11.93 0.50 9.14
N GLU A 153 -11.59 0.52 7.84
CA GLU A 153 -10.46 -0.23 7.29
C GLU A 153 -9.13 0.16 7.97
N ARG A 154 -8.91 1.45 8.24
CA ARG A 154 -7.71 1.91 8.97
C ARG A 154 -7.65 1.45 10.42
N GLN A 155 -8.79 1.45 11.11
CA GLN A 155 -8.89 1.07 12.52
C GLN A 155 -8.81 -0.44 12.73
N ALA A 156 -9.50 -1.20 11.87
CA ALA A 156 -9.52 -2.66 11.93
C ALA A 156 -8.23 -3.29 11.37
N PHE A 157 -7.56 -2.63 10.41
CA PHE A 157 -6.34 -3.14 9.78
C PHE A 157 -5.23 -2.06 9.70
N PRO A 158 -4.64 -1.65 10.85
CA PRO A 158 -3.53 -0.70 10.87
C PRO A 158 -2.28 -1.34 10.27
N GLY A 159 -2.18 -1.35 8.94
CA GLY A 159 -1.03 -1.93 8.21
C GLY A 159 -1.31 -2.53 6.84
N ARG A 160 -2.57 -2.59 6.37
CA ARG A 160 -2.87 -2.93 4.97
C ARG A 160 -2.64 -1.75 4.03
#